data_AF-A0A4Y8C7S7-F1
#
_entry.id   AF-A0A4Y8C7S7-F1
#
_cell.length_a   1.000
_cell.length_b   1.000
_cell.length_c   1.000
_cell.angle_alpha   90.00
_cell.angle_beta   90.00
_cell.angle_gamma   90.00
#
_symmetry.space_group_name_H-M   'P 1'
#
loop_
_entity.id
_entity.type
_entity.pdbx_description
1 polymer ?
#
loop_
_entity_poly.entity_id
_entity_poly.type
_entity_poly.pdbx_seq_one_letter_code
_entity_poly.pdbx_strand_id
1 'polypeptide(L)'
;LSQNFLDDDLIFRESLTYLDAKISKGVNDGMRIPYVSKIKATAGLEYAWNKNFSNFIDLTYFSRAKDGGTIDENTGKMSKNSWIRDYFLTDIGMK
;
A
#
# COMPACT_ATOMS: atom_id res chain seq x y z
N LEU A 1 -10.23 42.21 -7.83
CA LEU A 1 -10.54 41.41 -9.04
C LEU A 1 -10.84 39.98 -8.59
N SER A 2 -12.10 39.55 -8.59
CA SER A 2 -12.44 38.13 -8.45
C SER A 2 -12.48 37.53 -9.85
N GLN A 3 -11.49 36.70 -10.18
CA GLN A 3 -11.49 35.96 -11.42
C GLN A 3 -12.26 34.66 -11.18
N ASN A 4 -13.59 34.73 -11.31
CA ASN A 4 -14.47 33.56 -11.33
C ASN A 4 -14.34 32.87 -12.70
N PHE A 5 -13.19 32.27 -12.95
CA PHE A 5 -12.98 31.40 -14.10
C PHE A 5 -12.32 30.13 -13.58
N LEU A 6 -13.13 29.06 -13.61
CA LEU A 6 -12.87 27.66 -13.28
C LEU A 6 -13.20 27.28 -11.82
N ASP A 7 -14.25 26.45 -11.65
CA ASP A 7 -14.54 25.66 -10.43
C ASP A 7 -13.45 24.57 -10.31
N ASP A 8 -12.18 24.98 -10.20
CA ASP A 8 -11.04 24.06 -10.16
C ASP A 8 -10.70 23.71 -8.71
N ASP A 9 -10.64 22.40 -8.43
CA ASP A 9 -10.30 21.87 -7.10
C ASP A 9 -8.98 21.08 -7.18
N LEU A 10 -8.03 21.41 -6.30
CA LEU A 10 -6.85 20.59 -6.07
C LEU A 10 -6.99 19.84 -4.74
N ILE A 11 -7.02 18.52 -4.81
CA ILE A 11 -7.18 17.63 -3.66
C ILE A 11 -5.90 16.84 -3.46
N PHE A 12 -5.34 16.94 -2.25
CA PHE A 12 -4.21 16.13 -1.83
C PHE A 12 -4.66 15.10 -0.79
N ARG A 13 -4.28 13.83 -0.97
CA ARG A 13 -4.63 12.72 -0.08
C ARG A 13 -3.36 12.00 0.33
N GLU A 14 -3.18 11.77 1.63
CA GLU A 14 -2.05 11.00 2.13
C GLU A 14 -2.46 10.01 3.20
N SER A 15 -1.69 8.93 3.33
CA SER A 15 -1.81 7.99 4.45
C SER A 15 -0.48 7.33 4.76
N LEU A 16 -0.26 7.00 6.03
CA LEU A 16 0.90 6.25 6.49
C LEU A 16 0.45 5.22 7.53
N THR A 17 0.84 3.98 7.33
CA THR A 17 0.53 2.88 8.24
C THR A 17 1.80 2.14 8.62
N TYR A 18 1.96 1.89 9.93
CA TYR A 18 2.92 0.93 10.47
C TYR A 18 2.18 -0.28 11.05
N LEU A 19 2.54 -1.49 10.63
CA LEU A 19 1.93 -2.76 11.02
C LEU A 19 3.00 -3.78 11.40
N ASP A 20 3.09 -4.12 12.70
CA ASP A 20 3.94 -5.21 13.19
C ASP A 20 3.12 -6.49 13.39
N ALA A 21 2.75 -7.14 12.28
CA ALA A 21 1.98 -8.37 12.30
C ALA A 21 2.86 -9.60 12.61
N LYS A 22 2.54 -10.31 13.70
CA LYS A 22 3.23 -11.53 14.14
C LYS A 22 2.23 -12.62 14.51
N ILE A 23 2.61 -13.87 14.26
CA ILE A 23 1.89 -15.04 14.75
C ILE A 23 2.16 -15.15 16.24
N SER A 24 1.10 -15.17 17.05
CA SER A 24 1.20 -15.11 18.52
C SER A 24 1.05 -16.47 19.21
N LYS A 25 0.59 -17.50 18.50
CA LYS A 25 0.40 -18.87 18.98
C LYS A 25 0.43 -19.87 17.81
N GLY A 26 0.74 -21.14 18.11
CA GLY A 26 0.72 -22.26 17.16
C GLY A 26 2.11 -22.69 16.71
N VAL A 27 2.19 -23.60 15.73
CA VAL A 27 3.47 -24.18 15.25
C VAL A 27 4.44 -23.13 14.72
N ASN A 28 3.91 -21.99 14.28
CA ASN A 28 4.64 -20.88 13.69
C ASN A 28 4.75 -19.66 14.62
N ASP A 29 4.59 -19.85 15.94
CA ASP A 29 4.66 -18.77 16.93
C ASP A 29 5.94 -17.93 16.82
N GLY A 30 5.79 -16.62 16.99
CA GLY A 30 6.85 -15.62 16.86
C GLY A 30 7.23 -15.25 15.42
N MET A 31 6.75 -15.99 14.41
CA MET A 31 7.06 -15.67 13.01
C MET A 31 6.22 -14.50 12.48
N ARG A 32 6.78 -13.79 11.50
CA ARG A 32 6.09 -12.68 10.82
C ARG A 32 5.03 -13.23 9.88
N ILE A 33 3.88 -12.55 9.79
CA ILE A 33 2.84 -12.91 8.82
C ILE A 33 3.33 -12.65 7.38
N PRO A 34 3.27 -13.63 6.47
CA PRO A 34 3.62 -13.46 5.05
C PRO A 34 2.72 -12.44 4.34
N TYR A 35 3.25 -11.86 3.26
CA TYR A 35 2.57 -10.92 2.36
C TYR A 35 2.09 -9.62 3.02
N VAL A 36 2.49 -9.37 4.27
CA VAL A 36 2.15 -8.15 5.01
C VAL A 36 3.36 -7.23 5.09
N SER A 37 3.30 -6.10 4.38
CA SER A 37 4.25 -4.99 4.51
C SER A 37 4.14 -4.31 5.87
N LYS A 38 5.28 -3.90 6.43
CA LYS A 38 5.35 -3.24 7.75
C LYS A 38 4.97 -1.77 7.65
N ILE A 39 5.42 -1.14 6.58
CA ILE A 39 5.11 0.25 6.22
C ILE A 39 4.35 0.21 4.90
N LYS A 40 3.22 0.91 4.86
CA LYS A 40 2.51 1.31 3.65
C LYS A 40 2.33 2.82 3.71
N ALA A 41 2.72 3.53 2.67
CA ALA A 41 2.49 4.96 2.55
C ALA A 41 1.78 5.24 1.23
N THR A 42 0.82 6.16 1.23
CA THR A 42 0.12 6.60 0.01
C THR A 42 0.18 8.12 -0.06
N ALA A 43 0.39 8.65 -1.25
CA ALA A 43 0.24 10.07 -1.55
C ALA A 43 -0.48 10.19 -2.90
N GLY A 44 -1.51 11.02 -2.95
CA GLY A 44 -2.38 11.18 -4.11
C GLY A 44 -2.67 12.65 -4.36
N LEU A 45 -2.67 13.03 -5.62
CA LEU A 45 -3.02 14.36 -6.08
C LEU A 45 -4.12 14.24 -7.13
N GLU A 46 -5.23 14.94 -6.92
CA GLU A 46 -6.31 15.06 -7.88
C GLU A 46 -6.52 16.53 -8.23
N TYR A 47 -6.64 16.82 -9.52
CA TYR A 47 -6.96 18.14 -10.06
C TYR A 47 -8.24 18.06 -10.87
N ALA A 48 -9.31 18.70 -10.38
CA ALA A 48 -10.55 18.87 -11.10
C ALA A 48 -10.48 20.16 -11.94
N TRP A 49 -10.69 20.03 -13.25
CA TRP A 49 -10.78 21.17 -14.19
C TRP A 49 -12.20 21.74 -14.28
N ASN A 50 -13.16 20.95 -13.82
CA ASN A 50 -14.57 21.29 -13.62
C ASN A 50 -15.25 20.11 -12.91
N LYS A 51 -16.55 20.27 -12.61
CA LYS A 51 -17.38 19.26 -11.93
C LYS A 51 -17.48 17.89 -12.63
N ASN A 52 -17.15 17.82 -13.91
CA ASN A 52 -17.30 16.62 -14.74
C ASN A 52 -15.96 16.07 -15.27
N PHE A 53 -14.83 16.73 -14.97
CA PHE A 53 -13.53 16.30 -15.47
C PHE A 53 -12.43 16.54 -14.44
N SER A 54 -11.83 15.46 -13.95
CA SER A 54 -10.64 15.51 -13.09
C SER A 54 -9.56 14.55 -13.55
N ASN A 55 -8.30 14.86 -13.23
CA ASN A 55 -7.17 13.95 -13.38
C ASN A 55 -6.61 13.62 -12.01
N PHE A 56 -6.06 12.43 -11.83
CA PHE A 56 -5.38 12.05 -10.60
C PHE A 56 -4.05 11.33 -10.88
N ILE A 57 -3.16 11.43 -9.90
CA ILE A 57 -1.95 10.64 -9.75
C ILE A 57 -1.85 10.16 -8.32
N ASP A 58 -1.78 8.84 -8.14
CA ASP A 58 -1.60 8.19 -6.86
C ASP A 58 -0.27 7.43 -6.83
N LEU A 59 0.43 7.53 -5.72
CA LEU A 59 1.66 6.83 -5.43
C LEU A 59 1.48 6.04 -4.14
N THR A 60 1.67 4.73 -4.20
CA THR A 60 1.68 3.85 -3.04
C THR A 60 3.03 3.18 -2.87
N TYR A 61 3.64 3.35 -1.71
CA TYR A 61 4.84 2.62 -1.29
C TYR A 61 4.46 1.43 -0.41
N PHE A 62 5.05 0.28 -0.70
CA PHE A 62 5.02 -0.91 0.16
C PHE A 62 6.44 -1.30 0.55
N SER A 63 6.73 -1.31 1.84
CA SER A 63 7.98 -1.87 2.36
C SER A 63 8.03 -3.40 2.19
N ARG A 64 9.23 -3.97 2.29
CA ARG A 64 9.46 -5.42 2.18
C ARG A 64 8.52 -6.27 3.05
N ALA A 65 8.07 -7.37 2.46
CA ALA A 65 7.25 -8.39 3.11
C ALA A 65 7.92 -9.77 2.99
N LYS A 66 7.58 -10.71 3.87
CA LYS A 66 7.97 -12.11 3.70
C LYS A 66 7.06 -12.78 2.68
N ASP A 67 7.60 -13.65 1.84
CA ASP A 67 6.78 -14.57 1.06
C ASP A 67 6.27 -15.73 1.94
N GLY A 68 5.50 -16.65 1.35
CA GLY A 68 4.96 -17.82 2.05
C GLY A 68 5.99 -18.93 2.35
N GLY A 69 7.18 -18.88 1.73
CA GLY A 69 8.20 -19.92 1.89
C GLY A 69 7.71 -21.32 1.52
N THR A 70 8.22 -22.33 2.23
CA THR A 70 7.77 -23.72 2.15
C THR A 70 7.03 -24.10 3.43
N ILE A 71 5.90 -24.79 3.29
CA ILE A 71 5.12 -25.33 4.41
C ILE A 71 5.35 -26.83 4.47
N ASP A 72 5.78 -27.31 5.63
CA ASP A 72 5.82 -28.74 5.93
C ASP A 72 4.38 -29.27 6.09
N GLU A 73 3.97 -30.22 5.26
CA GLU A 73 2.58 -30.69 5.18
C GLU A 73 2.13 -31.47 6.43
N ASN A 74 3.06 -32.07 7.17
CA ASN A 74 2.73 -32.88 8.35
C ASN A 74 2.62 -32.02 9.62
N THR A 75 3.39 -30.93 9.69
CA THR A 75 3.47 -30.08 10.89
C THR A 75 2.83 -28.70 10.69
N GLY A 76 2.59 -28.27 9.44
CA GLY A 76 2.18 -26.91 9.11
C GLY A 76 3.29 -25.88 9.34
N LYS A 77 4.52 -26.32 9.61
CA LYS A 77 5.65 -25.43 9.91
C LYS A 77 6.12 -24.72 8.66
N MET A 78 6.19 -23.40 8.73
CA MET A 78 6.68 -22.56 7.64
C MET A 78 8.20 -22.38 7.76
N SER A 79 8.89 -22.41 6.61
CA SER A 79 10.34 -22.26 6.55
C SER A 79 10.79 -21.66 5.22
N LYS A 80 12.07 -21.27 5.12
CA LYS A 80 12.70 -20.77 3.89
C LYS A 80 12.00 -19.55 3.27
N ASN A 81 11.34 -18.72 4.08
CA ASN A 81 10.69 -17.51 3.58
C ASN A 81 11.71 -16.49 3.07
N SER A 82 11.58 -16.12 1.80
CA SER A 82 12.37 -15.04 1.20
C SER A 82 11.69 -13.69 1.41
N TRP A 83 12.43 -12.63 1.11
CA TRP A 83 11.92 -11.27 1.16
C TRP A 83 11.41 -10.87 -0.21
N ILE A 84 10.14 -10.49 -0.28
CA ILE A 84 9.60 -9.68 -1.37
C ILE A 84 10.15 -8.27 -1.16
N ARG A 85 10.80 -7.74 -2.20
CA ARG A 85 11.39 -6.39 -2.17
C ARG A 85 10.29 -5.34 -1.98
N ASP A 86 10.69 -4.22 -1.41
CA ASP A 86 9.88 -3.02 -1.41
C ASP A 86 9.67 -2.50 -2.83
N TYR A 87 8.54 -1.82 -3.04
CA TYR A 87 8.17 -1.30 -4.35
C TYR A 87 7.22 -0.11 -4.23
N PHE A 88 7.14 0.63 -5.33
CA PHE A 88 6.14 1.66 -5.55
C PHE A 88 5.12 1.18 -6.59
N LEU A 89 3.85 1.51 -6.37
CA LEU A 89 2.78 1.42 -7.34
C LEU A 89 2.36 2.86 -7.68
N THR A 90 2.29 3.17 -8.96
CA THR A 90 1.82 4.47 -9.45
C THR A 90 0.59 4.25 -10.30
N ASP A 91 -0.50 4.91 -9.93
CA ASP A 91 -1.75 4.90 -10.66
C ASP A 91 -2.01 6.32 -11.19
N ILE A 92 -2.37 6.43 -12.47
CA ILE A 92 -2.72 7.70 -13.09
C ILE A 92 -4.01 7.53 -13.87
N GLY A 93 -4.85 8.56 -13.87
CA GLY A 93 -6.12 8.46 -14.56
C GLY A 93 -6.88 9.77 -14.65
N MET A 94 -8.06 9.68 -15.23
CA MET A 94 -9.01 10.77 -15.39
C MET A 94 -10.43 10.27 -15.13
N LYS A 95 -11.30 11.15 -14.63
CA LYS A 95 -12.70 10.91 -14.33
C LYS A 95 -13.58 11.93 -15.02
#